data_AF-A0A0T6BE76-F1
#
_entry.id   AF-A0A0T6BE76-F1
#
_cell.length_a   1.000
_cell.length_b   1.000
_cell.length_c   1.000
_cell.angle_alpha   90.00
_cell.angle_beta   90.00
_cell.angle_gamma   90.00
#
_symmetry.space_group_name_H-M   'P 1'
#
loop_
_entity.id
_entity.type
_entity.pdbx_description
1 polymer ?
#
loop_
_entity_poly.entity_id
_entity_poly.type
_entity_poly.pdbx_seq_one_letter_code
_entity_poly.pdbx_strand_id
1 'polypeptide(L)'
;MTEIIPKDFPTLKNDRILKVIKGEKPDKLPIWVMRQAGRYMPSFREFRKLHTFFEICQTPSLACEVTLMPIKRFDLDAAIIFSDILVVPQALGLQVEMKEGIVSY
;
A
#
# COMPACT_ATOMS: atom_id res chain seq x y z
N MET A 1 -21.69 -17.67 -4.18
CA MET A 1 -20.92 -16.41 -4.19
C MET A 1 -19.71 -16.57 -3.26
N THR A 2 -18.86 -17.55 -3.56
CA THR A 2 -17.84 -18.10 -2.64
C THR A 2 -16.54 -18.48 -3.38
N GLU A 3 -16.37 -18.06 -4.63
CA GLU A 3 -15.32 -18.56 -5.55
C GLU A 3 -14.24 -17.54 -5.93
N ILE A 4 -13.96 -16.53 -5.09
CA ILE A 4 -12.87 -15.56 -5.38
C ILE A 4 -11.98 -15.32 -4.17
N ILE A 5 -11.58 -16.38 -3.46
CA ILE A 5 -10.40 -16.31 -2.59
C ILE A 5 -9.40 -17.32 -3.17
N PRO A 6 -8.31 -16.86 -3.82
CA PRO A 6 -7.23 -17.74 -4.23
C PRO A 6 -6.79 -18.57 -3.02
N LYS A 7 -6.85 -19.90 -3.13
CA LYS A 7 -6.57 -20.82 -2.03
C LYS A 7 -5.07 -20.99 -1.73
N ASP A 8 -4.20 -20.40 -2.55
CA ASP A 8 -2.77 -20.69 -2.56
C ASP A 8 -1.90 -19.49 -2.12
N PHE A 9 -2.33 -18.72 -1.13
CA PHE A 9 -1.45 -17.73 -0.52
C PHE A 9 -0.41 -18.40 0.39
N PRO A 10 0.83 -17.87 0.45
CA PRO A 10 1.83 -18.37 1.40
C PRO A 10 1.33 -18.29 2.85
N THR A 11 1.73 -19.26 3.67
CA THR A 11 1.45 -19.24 5.11
C THR A 11 2.02 -17.96 5.75
N LEU A 12 1.19 -17.25 6.50
CA LEU A 12 1.57 -16.04 7.21
C LEU A 12 2.64 -16.34 8.27
N LYS A 13 3.78 -15.63 8.21
CA LYS A 13 4.91 -15.82 9.13
C LYS A 13 4.89 -14.87 10.34
N ASN A 14 4.33 -13.66 10.17
CA ASN A 14 4.18 -12.66 11.22
C ASN A 14 2.71 -12.26 11.30
N ASP A 15 2.06 -12.58 12.43
CA ASP A 15 0.62 -12.36 12.65
C ASP A 15 0.33 -11.36 13.78
N ARG A 16 1.34 -10.63 14.27
CA ARG A 16 1.22 -9.74 15.44
C ARG A 16 0.10 -8.71 15.31
N ILE A 17 -0.03 -8.09 14.14
CA ILE A 17 -1.09 -7.10 13.90
C ILE A 17 -2.49 -7.75 13.96
N LEU A 18 -2.64 -8.97 13.46
CA LEU A 18 -3.91 -9.70 13.50
C LEU A 18 -4.26 -10.11 14.93
N LYS A 19 -3.28 -10.52 15.73
CA LYS A 19 -3.47 -10.80 17.17
C LYS A 19 -4.00 -9.58 17.90
N VAL A 20 -3.37 -8.41 17.71
CA VAL A 20 -3.83 -7.16 18.34
C VAL A 20 -5.25 -6.79 17.91
N ILE A 21 -5.58 -6.92 16.62
CA ILE A 21 -6.94 -6.64 16.10
C ILE A 21 -7.99 -7.56 16.74
N LYS A 22 -7.63 -8.81 17.05
CA LYS A 22 -8.49 -9.79 17.72
C LYS A 22 -8.55 -9.61 19.25
N GLY A 23 -7.79 -8.67 19.83
CA GLY A 23 -7.67 -8.50 21.27
C GLY A 23 -6.76 -9.52 21.95
N GLU A 24 -5.97 -10.28 21.19
CA GLU A 24 -4.97 -11.23 21.71
C GLU A 24 -3.64 -10.52 22.02
N LYS A 25 -2.86 -11.09 22.96
CA LYS A 25 -1.55 -10.55 23.32
C LYS A 25 -0.47 -11.00 22.32
N PRO A 26 0.20 -10.08 21.59
CA PRO A 26 1.34 -10.44 20.74
C PRO A 26 2.63 -10.60 21.57
N ASP A 27 3.65 -11.21 20.96
CA ASP A 27 5.02 -11.30 21.52
C ASP A 27 5.75 -9.95 21.54
N LYS A 28 5.42 -9.06 20.59
CA LYS A 28 5.93 -7.69 20.46
C LYS A 28 4.80 -6.78 19.98
N LEU A 29 4.81 -5.51 20.38
CA LEU A 29 3.87 -4.52 19.83
C LEU A 29 4.11 -4.34 18.32
N PRO A 30 3.11 -4.60 17.46
CA PRO A 30 3.28 -4.47 16.02
C PRO A 30 3.34 -3.00 15.60
N ILE A 31 4.19 -2.69 14.59
CA ILE A 31 4.32 -1.36 14.02
C ILE A 31 4.11 -1.36 12.50
N TRP A 32 3.35 -0.36 12.05
CA TRP A 32 3.24 0.04 10.65
C TRP A 32 2.97 1.55 10.62
N VAL A 33 3.15 2.19 9.48
CA VAL A 33 2.99 3.65 9.37
C VAL A 33 2.09 3.99 8.20
N MET A 34 1.09 4.85 8.43
CA MET A 34 0.29 5.41 7.35
C MET A 34 1.21 6.13 6.36
N ARG A 35 1.02 5.86 5.05
CA ARG A 35 1.90 6.38 3.98
C ARG A 35 3.35 5.91 4.07
N GLN A 36 3.61 4.71 4.63
CA GLN A 36 4.95 4.09 4.68
C GLN A 36 5.63 3.95 3.31
N ALA A 37 4.87 3.78 2.24
CA ALA A 37 5.37 3.91 0.86
C ALA A 37 5.06 5.32 0.36
N GLY A 38 6.06 6.20 0.30
CA GLY A 38 5.81 7.58 -0.06
C GLY A 38 7.04 8.46 -0.27
N ARG A 39 6.79 9.75 -0.51
CA ARG A 39 7.75 10.77 -0.98
C ARG A 39 8.96 11.00 -0.07
N TYR A 40 8.92 10.56 1.18
CA TYR A 40 10.08 10.62 2.08
C TYR A 40 11.22 9.68 1.64
N MET A 41 10.90 8.61 0.90
CA MET A 41 11.88 7.65 0.40
C MET A 41 12.50 8.12 -0.92
N PRO A 42 13.84 8.23 -1.03
CA PRO A 42 14.50 8.53 -2.29
C PRO A 42 14.14 7.53 -3.40
N SER A 43 14.10 6.23 -3.09
CA SER A 43 13.72 5.18 -4.05
C SER A 43 12.31 5.36 -4.62
N PHE A 44 11.36 5.76 -3.78
CA PHE A 44 9.99 6.06 -4.24
C PHE A 44 9.95 7.29 -5.15
N ARG A 45 10.73 8.33 -4.83
CA ARG A 45 10.80 9.54 -5.67
C ARG A 45 11.39 9.24 -7.04
N GLU A 46 12.47 8.46 -7.12
CA GLU A 46 13.05 8.06 -8.40
C GLU A 46 12.08 7.18 -9.20
N PHE A 47 11.40 6.24 -8.55
CA PHE A 47 10.38 5.40 -9.19
C PHE A 47 9.22 6.23 -9.75
N ARG A 48 8.75 7.26 -9.02
CA ARG A 48 7.69 8.18 -9.45
C ARG A 48 8.07 9.06 -10.64
N LYS A 49 9.36 9.27 -10.93
CA LYS A 49 9.79 9.99 -12.14
C LYS A 49 9.59 9.17 -13.41
N LEU A 50 9.53 7.84 -13.28
CA LEU A 50 9.40 6.91 -14.41
C LEU A 50 7.95 6.54 -14.74
N HIS A 51 7.04 6.70 -13.78
CA HIS A 51 5.64 6.27 -13.90
C HIS A 51 4.68 7.32 -13.35
N THR A 52 3.54 7.51 -14.01
CA THR A 52 2.48 8.40 -13.50
C THR A 52 1.80 7.80 -12.26
N PHE A 53 1.11 8.63 -11.46
CA PHE A 53 0.50 8.15 -10.22
C PHE A 53 -0.57 7.10 -10.45
N PHE A 54 -1.47 7.35 -11.41
CA PHE A 54 -2.54 6.41 -11.75
C PHE A 54 -2.01 5.17 -12.45
N GLU A 55 -0.98 5.26 -13.28
CA GLU A 55 -0.30 4.10 -13.86
C GLU A 55 0.23 3.14 -12.79
N ILE A 56 0.86 3.67 -11.74
CA ILE A 56 1.32 2.84 -10.61
C ILE A 56 0.13 2.17 -9.93
N CYS A 57 -0.96 2.90 -9.68
CA CYS A 57 -2.15 2.35 -9.02
C CYS A 57 -2.87 1.28 -9.86
N GLN A 58 -2.85 1.40 -11.19
CA GLN A 58 -3.56 0.52 -12.11
C GLN A 58 -2.71 -0.65 -12.62
N THR A 59 -1.39 -0.65 -12.37
CA THR A 59 -0.47 -1.71 -12.77
C THR A 59 -0.08 -2.57 -11.56
N PRO A 60 -0.55 -3.83 -11.46
CA PRO A 60 -0.33 -4.66 -10.26
C PRO A 60 1.13 -4.85 -9.87
N SER A 61 2.03 -5.02 -10.85
CA SER A 61 3.47 -5.18 -10.60
C SER A 61 4.10 -3.92 -10.01
N LEU A 62 3.71 -2.73 -10.48
CA LEU A 62 4.21 -1.45 -9.98
C LEU A 62 3.69 -1.16 -8.57
N ALA A 63 2.39 -1.37 -8.34
CA ALA A 63 1.78 -1.23 -7.02
C ALA A 63 2.43 -2.18 -6.00
N CYS A 64 2.71 -3.42 -6.40
CA CYS A 64 3.41 -4.39 -5.56
C CYS A 64 4.83 -3.92 -5.20
N GLU A 65 5.62 -3.48 -6.19
CA GLU A 65 6.99 -3.03 -5.93
C GLU A 65 7.00 -1.85 -4.95
N VAL A 66 6.14 -0.85 -5.15
CA VAL A 66 6.00 0.30 -4.25
C VAL A 66 5.56 -0.12 -2.84
N THR A 67 4.60 -1.04 -2.73
CA THR A 67 4.11 -1.58 -1.45
C THR A 67 5.24 -2.26 -0.66
N LEU A 68 6.14 -2.97 -1.37
CA LEU A 68 7.23 -3.71 -0.74
C LEU A 68 8.45 -2.85 -0.39
N MET A 69 8.64 -1.66 -1.00
CA MET A 69 9.78 -0.78 -0.68
C MET A 69 10.00 -0.53 0.82
N PRO A 70 8.99 -0.15 1.64
CA PRO A 70 9.18 0.04 3.08
C PRO A 70 9.43 -1.28 3.82
N ILE A 71 8.82 -2.39 3.39
CA ILE A 71 9.00 -3.72 4.01
C ILE A 71 10.44 -4.22 3.79
N LYS A 72 11.03 -3.94 2.63
CA LYS A 72 12.43 -4.26 2.33
C LYS A 72 13.42 -3.40 3.14
N ARG A 73 12.99 -2.23 3.64
CA ARG A 73 13.86 -1.24 4.31
C ARG A 73 13.76 -1.26 5.84
N PHE A 74 12.60 -1.63 6.38
CA PHE A 74 12.29 -1.54 7.79
C PHE A 74 11.59 -2.81 8.28
N ASP A 75 11.81 -3.17 9.54
CA ASP A 75 11.15 -4.29 10.22
C ASP A 75 9.70 -3.92 10.62
N LEU A 76 8.83 -3.74 9.62
CA LEU A 76 7.41 -3.44 9.81
C LEU A 76 6.59 -4.72 9.90
N ASP A 77 5.56 -4.72 10.74
CA ASP A 77 4.70 -5.89 10.97
C ASP A 77 3.54 -6.00 9.98
N ALA A 78 3.33 -4.97 9.14
CA ALA A 78 2.30 -4.98 8.11
C ALA A 78 2.68 -4.17 6.86
N ALA A 79 2.17 -4.64 5.72
CA ALA A 79 2.14 -3.90 4.47
C ALA A 79 0.75 -3.31 4.26
N ILE A 80 0.69 -2.08 3.73
CA ILE A 80 -0.53 -1.47 3.22
C ILE A 80 -0.38 -1.29 1.71
N ILE A 81 -1.36 -1.76 0.95
CA ILE A 81 -1.32 -1.71 -0.51
C ILE A 81 -1.18 -0.26 -1.00
N PHE A 82 -0.29 -0.04 -1.96
CA PHE A 82 -0.20 1.24 -2.63
C PHE A 82 -1.38 1.41 -3.59
N SER A 83 -2.25 2.36 -3.26
CA SER A 83 -3.39 2.78 -4.06
C SER A 83 -3.81 4.19 -3.58
N ASP A 84 -4.91 4.70 -4.11
CA ASP A 84 -5.50 5.98 -3.70
C ASP A 84 -6.99 5.83 -3.41
N ILE A 85 -7.52 6.60 -2.47
CA ILE A 85 -8.95 6.57 -2.18
C ILE A 85 -9.80 7.11 -3.35
N LEU A 86 -9.21 7.97 -4.19
CA LEU A 86 -9.88 8.60 -5.33
C LEU A 86 -10.08 7.65 -6.53
N VAL A 87 -9.51 6.44 -6.49
CA VAL A 87 -9.80 5.41 -7.51
C VAL A 87 -11.28 5.01 -7.52
N VAL A 88 -11.97 5.14 -6.38
CA VAL A 88 -13.41 4.84 -6.27
C VAL A 88 -14.25 5.88 -7.05
N PRO A 89 -14.13 7.20 -6.80
CA PRO A 89 -14.69 8.24 -7.68
C PRO A 89 -14.38 8.06 -9.16
N GLN A 90 -13.13 7.71 -9.50
CA GLN A 90 -12.72 7.46 -10.88
C GLN A 90 -13.50 6.29 -11.50
N ALA A 91 -13.67 5.18 -10.76
CA ALA A 91 -14.46 4.04 -11.19
C ALA A 91 -15.97 4.37 -11.35
N LEU A 92 -16.47 5.39 -10.63
CA LEU A 92 -17.83 5.91 -10.77
C LEU A 92 -18.00 6.91 -11.93
N GLY A 93 -16.94 7.17 -12.71
CA GLY A 93 -16.99 8.04 -13.89
C GLY A 93 -16.58 9.49 -13.65
N LEU A 94 -16.07 9.84 -12.46
CA LEU A 94 -15.51 11.17 -12.22
C LEU A 94 -14.11 11.28 -12.82
N GLN A 95 -13.83 12.41 -13.49
CA GLN A 95 -12.48 12.73 -13.96
C GLN A 95 -11.64 13.16 -12.76
N VAL A 96 -10.56 12.43 -12.49
CA VAL A 96 -9.64 12.71 -11.38
C VAL A 96 -8.24 12.92 -11.95
N GLU A 97 -7.65 14.07 -11.63
CA GLU A 97 -6.30 14.44 -12.03
C GLU A 97 -5.43 14.68 -10.80
N MET A 98 -4.26 14.05 -10.76
CA MET A 98 -3.23 14.37 -9.77
C MET A 98 -2.35 15.49 -10.31
N LYS A 99 -2.58 16.72 -9.81
CA LYS A 99 -1.76 17.89 -10.15
C LYS A 99 -0.55 17.99 -9.23
N GLU A 100 0.65 18.00 -9.80
CA GLU A 100 1.88 18.10 -9.02
C GLU A 100 2.03 19.48 -8.37
N GLY A 101 2.44 19.49 -7.10
CA GLY A 101 2.78 20.73 -6.38
C GLY A 101 1.59 21.57 -5.91
N ILE A 102 0.35 21.19 -6.22
CA ILE A 102 -0.83 21.93 -5.75
C ILE A 102 -1.19 21.47 -4.34
N VAL A 103 -1.09 22.38 -3.37
CA VAL A 103 -1.67 22.24 -2.03
C VAL A 103 -3.06 22.86 -2.10
N SER A 104 -4.10 22.13 -1.71
CA SER A 104 -5.45 22.71 -1.58
C SER A 104 -5.43 23.74 -0.46
N TYR A 105 -5.69 25.01 -0.80
CA TYR A 105 -6.00 26.06 0.16
C TYR A 105 -7.51 26.14 0.39
#